data_AF-A0A938EAS3-F1
#
_entry.id   AF-A0A938EAS3-F1
#
_cell.length_a   1.000
_cell.length_b   1.000
_cell.length_c   1.000
_cell.angle_alpha   90.00
_cell.angle_beta   90.00
_cell.angle_gamma   90.00
#
_symmetry.space_group_name_H-M   'P 1'
#
loop_
_entity.id
_entity.type
_entity.pdbx_description
1 polymer ?
#
loop_
_entity_poly.entity_id
_entity_poly.type
_entity_poly.pdbx_seq_one_letter_code
_entity_poly.pdbx_strand_id
1 'polypeptide(L)'
;MRFTCHVPGMTLYHGSARHWWQEITTDQAVGVARRLDELGYDFLTISEHLVLTSEQAEQYGPRWVHSLSAAGFVLGATSRIKVVVLVVVPYHGCIELAKALATLDFLSGGRLVVLALTGYQPWEFETLGVPFAERGRMTDEFVDAMRVLWTEHRPTFHGRFVSFDDVVFEPKPVQHPLPIWMGGRTRRALQRVAERGDAWIAYSTPRADVPAMLDYLWTHPALHESP
;
A
#
# COMPACT_ATOMS: atom_id res chain seq x y z
N MET A 1 2.97 2.29 -21.76
CA MET A 1 2.00 2.92 -20.84
C MET A 1 1.26 1.80 -20.13
N ARG A 2 1.02 1.92 -18.82
CA ARG A 2 0.26 0.95 -18.02
C ARG A 2 -1.04 1.58 -17.52
N PHE A 3 -2.11 0.80 -17.40
CA PHE A 3 -3.44 1.26 -17.01
C PHE A 3 -3.85 0.69 -15.64
N THR A 4 -4.47 1.54 -14.82
CA THR A 4 -4.94 1.19 -13.48
C THR A 4 -6.41 1.53 -13.31
N CYS A 5 -7.11 0.78 -12.46
CA CYS A 5 -8.49 1.05 -12.09
C CYS A 5 -8.73 0.79 -10.60
N HIS A 6 -9.67 1.51 -9.99
CA HIS A 6 -10.16 1.17 -8.65
C HIS A 6 -11.22 0.07 -8.76
N VAL A 7 -11.23 -0.88 -7.82
CA VAL A 7 -12.29 -1.90 -7.75
C VAL A 7 -13.60 -1.23 -7.31
N PRO A 8 -14.67 -1.23 -8.13
CA PRO A 8 -15.93 -0.63 -7.74
C PRO A 8 -16.52 -1.25 -6.48
N GLY A 9 -17.14 -0.41 -5.64
CA GLY A 9 -17.86 -0.85 -4.43
C GLY A 9 -16.99 -1.15 -3.20
N MET A 10 -15.68 -1.33 -3.38
CA MET A 10 -14.73 -1.56 -2.27
C MET A 10 -14.44 -0.28 -1.47
N THR A 11 -14.47 0.87 -2.16
CA THR A 11 -14.34 2.18 -1.53
C THR A 11 -15.39 3.12 -2.11
N LEU A 12 -16.18 3.77 -1.25
CA LEU A 12 -17.20 4.74 -1.67
C LEU A 12 -16.69 6.18 -1.53
N TYR A 13 -15.49 6.47 -2.05
CA TYR A 13 -14.88 7.78 -1.91
C TYR A 13 -15.66 8.88 -2.64
N HIS A 14 -16.02 9.96 -1.93
CA HIS A 14 -16.71 11.09 -2.54
C HIS A 14 -15.83 11.74 -3.63
N GLY A 15 -16.38 11.86 -4.83
CA GLY A 15 -15.68 12.41 -6.01
C GLY A 15 -15.16 11.34 -6.98
N SER A 16 -14.95 10.10 -6.54
CA SER A 16 -14.59 8.99 -7.45
C SER A 16 -15.66 7.90 -7.55
N ALA A 17 -16.37 7.64 -6.45
CA ALA A 17 -17.43 6.63 -6.43
C ALA A 17 -18.62 7.08 -7.29
N ARG A 18 -19.16 6.13 -8.05
CA ARG A 18 -20.40 6.33 -8.82
C ARG A 18 -21.60 5.90 -7.97
N HIS A 19 -22.78 6.49 -8.21
CA HIS A 19 -23.99 6.17 -7.45
C HIS A 19 -24.26 4.65 -7.40
N TRP A 20 -24.08 3.94 -8.51
CA TRP A 20 -24.29 2.49 -8.59
C TRP A 20 -23.25 1.66 -7.80
N TRP A 21 -22.16 2.24 -7.31
CA TRP A 21 -21.20 1.53 -6.45
C TRP A 21 -21.78 1.25 -5.06
N GLN A 22 -22.79 2.01 -4.64
CA GLN A 22 -23.42 1.84 -3.33
C GLN A 22 -24.19 0.51 -3.26
N GLU A 23 -24.76 0.11 -4.38
CA GLU A 23 -25.66 -1.04 -4.53
C GLU A 23 -24.97 -2.27 -5.12
N ILE A 24 -23.71 -2.15 -5.52
CA ILE A 24 -22.97 -3.27 -6.13
C ILE A 24 -22.79 -4.41 -5.13
N THR A 25 -23.10 -5.64 -5.56
CA THR A 25 -22.84 -6.84 -4.77
C THR A 25 -21.37 -7.25 -4.88
N THR A 26 -20.92 -8.09 -3.94
CA THR A 26 -19.58 -8.68 -3.98
C THR A 26 -19.33 -9.41 -5.31
N ASP A 27 -20.30 -10.19 -5.80
CA ASP A 27 -20.16 -10.93 -7.06
C ASP A 27 -20.01 -9.99 -8.26
N GLN A 28 -20.74 -8.88 -8.28
CA GLN A 28 -20.60 -7.87 -9.32
C GLN A 28 -19.23 -7.18 -9.26
N ALA A 29 -18.74 -6.85 -8.07
CA ALA A 29 -17.41 -6.27 -7.90
C ALA A 29 -16.30 -7.22 -8.39
N VAL A 30 -16.43 -8.53 -8.10
CA VAL A 30 -15.54 -9.57 -8.62
C VAL A 30 -15.67 -9.73 -10.13
N GLY A 31 -16.88 -9.69 -10.66
CA GLY A 31 -17.15 -9.72 -12.09
C GLY A 31 -16.42 -8.60 -12.82
N VAL A 32 -16.43 -7.39 -12.25
CA VAL A 32 -15.65 -6.26 -12.78
C VAL A 32 -14.15 -6.54 -12.70
N ALA A 33 -13.63 -7.02 -11.57
CA ALA A 33 -12.21 -7.32 -11.43
C ALA A 33 -11.73 -8.36 -12.47
N ARG A 34 -12.50 -9.43 -12.67
CA ARG A 34 -12.24 -10.44 -13.72
C ARG A 34 -12.30 -9.85 -15.12
N ARG A 35 -13.28 -8.99 -15.39
CA ARG A 35 -13.39 -8.36 -16.69
C ARG A 35 -12.21 -7.45 -17.00
N LEU A 36 -11.72 -6.70 -16.01
CA LEU A 36 -10.51 -5.88 -16.14
C LEU A 36 -9.25 -6.73 -16.34
N ASP A 37 -9.20 -7.89 -15.68
CA ASP A 37 -8.14 -8.89 -15.89
C ASP A 37 -8.08 -9.36 -17.35
N GLU A 38 -9.22 -9.78 -17.90
CA GLU A 38 -9.37 -10.22 -19.30
C GLU A 38 -9.06 -9.12 -20.32
N LEU A 39 -9.44 -7.87 -20.02
CA LEU A 39 -9.22 -6.71 -20.88
C LEU A 39 -7.76 -6.23 -20.88
N GLY A 40 -6.88 -6.81 -20.07
CA GLY A 40 -5.46 -6.48 -20.06
C GLY A 40 -5.07 -5.28 -19.20
N TYR A 41 -5.88 -4.86 -18.23
CA TYR A 41 -5.49 -3.81 -17.28
C TYR A 41 -4.31 -4.25 -16.42
N ASP A 42 -3.35 -3.35 -16.15
CA ASP A 42 -2.15 -3.73 -15.41
C ASP A 42 -2.41 -3.83 -13.90
N PHE A 43 -3.21 -2.91 -13.35
CA PHE A 43 -3.38 -2.76 -11.91
C PHE A 43 -4.83 -2.55 -11.47
N LEU A 44 -5.16 -3.14 -10.32
CA LEU A 44 -6.30 -2.77 -9.48
C LEU A 44 -5.81 -2.14 -8.18
N THR A 45 -6.39 -1.03 -7.76
CA THR A 45 -6.02 -0.35 -6.51
C THR A 45 -7.10 -0.53 -5.44
N ILE A 46 -6.68 -0.84 -4.21
CA ILE A 46 -7.56 -0.98 -3.03
C ILE A 46 -7.04 -0.04 -1.93
N SER A 47 -7.90 0.89 -1.50
CA SER A 47 -7.56 1.93 -0.54
C SER A 47 -7.91 1.55 0.91
N GLU A 48 -7.30 2.22 1.88
CA GLU A 48 -7.47 1.92 3.30
C GLU A 48 -7.90 3.13 4.13
N HIS A 49 -8.96 2.92 4.91
CA HIS A 49 -9.23 3.53 6.21
C HIS A 49 -9.80 2.42 7.08
N LEU A 50 -9.42 2.35 8.35
CA LEU A 50 -9.94 1.37 9.30
C LEU A 50 -11.17 1.90 10.02
N VAL A 51 -11.18 3.18 10.35
CA VAL A 51 -12.31 3.84 11.02
C VAL A 51 -12.33 5.34 10.71
N LEU A 52 -13.53 5.89 10.58
CA LEU A 52 -13.76 7.31 10.34
C LEU A 52 -14.79 7.85 11.33
N THR A 53 -14.67 9.13 11.68
CA THR A 53 -15.77 9.87 12.31
C THR A 53 -16.94 10.03 11.34
N SER A 54 -18.13 10.37 11.86
CA SER A 54 -19.28 10.70 11.00
C SER A 54 -18.98 11.86 10.04
N GLU A 55 -18.30 12.91 10.51
CA GLU A 55 -17.87 14.05 9.69
C GLU A 55 -16.90 13.61 8.58
N GLN A 56 -15.91 12.77 8.91
CA GLN A 56 -14.99 12.23 7.92
C GLN A 56 -15.70 11.29 6.92
N ALA A 57 -16.71 10.53 7.35
CA ALA A 57 -17.51 9.69 6.46
C ALA A 57 -18.37 10.53 5.50
N GLU A 58 -18.87 11.69 5.93
CA GLU A 58 -19.52 12.67 5.05
C GLU A 58 -18.54 13.26 4.05
N GLN A 59 -17.30 13.51 4.45
CA GLN A 59 -16.27 14.07 3.56
C GLN A 59 -15.72 13.04 2.57
N TYR A 60 -15.29 11.87 3.07
CA TYR A 60 -14.53 10.88 2.30
C TYR A 60 -15.36 9.68 1.87
N GLY A 61 -16.60 9.55 2.33
CA GLY A 61 -17.46 8.43 2.00
C GLY A 61 -17.45 7.35 3.09
N PRO A 62 -18.58 6.67 3.30
CA PRO A 62 -18.80 5.84 4.49
C PRO A 62 -18.23 4.42 4.38
N ARG A 63 -17.81 3.96 3.20
CA ARG A 63 -17.38 2.57 2.98
C ARG A 63 -15.91 2.50 2.59
N TRP A 64 -15.15 1.82 3.43
CA TRP A 64 -13.76 1.43 3.24
C TRP A 64 -13.61 -0.02 3.69
N VAL A 65 -13.24 -0.90 2.76
CA VAL A 65 -12.95 -2.30 3.10
C VAL A 65 -11.57 -2.43 3.73
N HIS A 66 -11.37 -3.46 4.55
CA HIS A 66 -10.03 -3.84 5.01
C HIS A 66 -9.16 -4.21 3.80
N SER A 67 -8.09 -3.45 3.57
CA SER A 67 -7.34 -3.43 2.31
C SER A 67 -6.72 -4.79 1.98
N LEU A 68 -6.10 -5.45 2.97
CA LEU A 68 -5.45 -6.75 2.82
C LEU A 68 -6.46 -7.88 2.55
N SER A 69 -7.61 -7.85 3.23
CA SER A 69 -8.67 -8.85 3.04
C SER A 69 -9.27 -8.73 1.65
N ALA A 70 -9.57 -7.50 1.21
CA ALA A 70 -10.08 -7.24 -0.12
C ALA A 70 -9.05 -7.58 -1.21
N ALA A 71 -7.76 -7.33 -0.97
CA ALA A 71 -6.69 -7.72 -1.88
C ALA A 71 -6.63 -9.23 -2.07
N GLY A 72 -6.69 -10.02 -0.98
CA GLY A 72 -6.73 -11.48 -1.07
C GLY A 72 -7.92 -11.99 -1.88
N PHE A 73 -9.09 -11.39 -1.67
CA PHE A 73 -10.30 -11.74 -2.40
C PHE A 73 -10.19 -11.45 -3.91
N VAL A 74 -9.68 -10.27 -4.28
CA VAL A 74 -9.49 -9.88 -5.69
C VAL A 74 -8.39 -10.68 -6.37
N LEU A 75 -7.26 -10.90 -5.69
CA LEU A 75 -6.15 -11.70 -6.20
C LEU A 75 -6.61 -13.16 -6.43
N GLY A 76 -7.37 -13.75 -5.51
CA GLY A 76 -7.90 -15.09 -5.66
C GLY A 76 -8.93 -15.25 -6.79
N ALA A 77 -9.59 -14.15 -7.19
CA ALA A 77 -10.60 -14.18 -8.25
C ALA A 77 -10.05 -13.85 -9.66
N THR A 78 -8.78 -13.48 -9.76
CA THR A 78 -8.12 -13.01 -11.01
C THR A 78 -6.82 -13.78 -11.26
N SER A 79 -6.30 -13.71 -12.49
CA SER A 79 -5.19 -14.54 -12.95
C SER A 79 -3.94 -13.78 -13.39
N ARG A 80 -4.08 -12.55 -13.92
CA ARG A 80 -2.96 -11.80 -14.50
C ARG A 80 -2.78 -10.41 -13.89
N ILE A 81 -3.86 -9.70 -13.61
CA ILE A 81 -3.86 -8.33 -13.08
C ILE A 81 -3.16 -8.29 -11.73
N LYS A 82 -2.36 -7.23 -11.52
CA LYS A 82 -1.71 -6.97 -10.24
C LYS A 82 -2.63 -6.15 -9.35
N VAL A 83 -2.52 -6.34 -8.03
CA VAL A 83 -3.23 -5.53 -7.05
C VAL A 83 -2.23 -4.63 -6.33
N VAL A 84 -2.46 -3.32 -6.43
CA VAL A 84 -1.79 -2.30 -5.65
C VAL A 84 -2.61 -2.09 -4.38
N VAL A 85 -2.15 -2.69 -3.28
CA VAL A 85 -2.79 -2.50 -1.97
C VAL A 85 -2.20 -1.28 -1.30
N LEU A 86 -3.05 -0.31 -0.95
CA LEU A 86 -2.64 0.85 -0.18
C LEU A 86 -2.72 0.47 1.29
N VAL A 87 -1.61 0.63 2.00
CA VAL A 87 -1.53 0.34 3.44
C VAL A 87 -0.97 1.54 4.17
N VAL A 88 -1.67 2.01 5.19
CA VAL A 88 -1.13 2.97 6.14
C VAL A 88 -0.29 2.17 7.13
N VAL A 89 1.01 2.05 6.83
CA VAL A 89 1.94 1.15 7.52
C VAL A 89 1.83 1.22 9.05
N PRO A 90 1.74 2.40 9.69
CA PRO A 90 1.66 2.49 11.15
C PRO A 90 0.35 2.00 11.77
N TYR A 91 -0.71 1.75 10.99
CA TYR A 91 -1.98 1.19 11.51
C TYR A 91 -1.86 -0.28 11.89
N HIS A 92 -0.81 -0.96 11.41
CA HIS A 92 -0.64 -2.40 11.53
C HIS A 92 0.54 -2.74 12.44
N GLY A 93 0.58 -3.97 12.95
CA GLY A 93 1.79 -4.51 13.56
C GLY A 93 2.81 -4.87 12.48
N CYS A 94 4.07 -4.46 12.62
CA CYS A 94 5.09 -4.67 11.57
C CYS A 94 5.19 -6.13 11.08
N ILE A 95 5.30 -7.09 12.00
CA ILE A 95 5.46 -8.52 11.66
C ILE A 95 4.17 -9.10 11.06
N GLU A 96 3.02 -8.65 11.55
CA GLU A 96 1.71 -9.08 11.04
C GLU A 96 1.50 -8.57 9.61
N LEU A 97 1.75 -7.28 9.36
CA LEU A 97 1.68 -6.69 8.03
C LEU A 97 2.66 -7.36 7.07
N ALA A 98 3.90 -7.60 7.52
CA ALA A 98 4.90 -8.34 6.74
C ALA A 98 4.34 -9.71 6.30
N LYS A 99 3.70 -10.43 7.23
CA LYS A 99 3.17 -11.78 7.00
C LYS A 99 2.01 -11.75 6.02
N ALA A 100 1.09 -10.82 6.20
CA ALA A 100 -0.06 -10.65 5.33
C ALA A 100 0.37 -10.33 3.89
N LEU A 101 1.28 -9.38 3.71
CA LEU A 101 1.78 -8.98 2.38
C LEU A 101 2.55 -10.11 1.69
N ALA A 102 3.46 -10.79 2.41
CA ALA A 102 4.19 -11.94 1.84
C ALA A 102 3.24 -13.08 1.45
N THR A 103 2.20 -13.33 2.27
CA THR A 103 1.20 -14.37 1.99
C THR A 103 0.37 -14.02 0.76
N LEU A 104 -0.08 -12.78 0.64
CA LEU A 104 -0.82 -12.31 -0.54
C LEU A 104 0.03 -12.44 -1.82
N ASP A 105 1.31 -12.08 -1.75
CA ASP A 105 2.22 -12.22 -2.88
C ASP A 105 2.45 -13.68 -3.26
N PHE A 106 2.71 -14.54 -2.26
CA PHE A 106 2.90 -15.97 -2.42
C PHE A 106 1.68 -16.65 -3.05
N LEU A 107 0.50 -16.44 -2.48
CA LEU A 107 -0.75 -17.05 -2.97
C LEU A 107 -1.17 -16.54 -4.34
N SER A 108 -0.81 -15.31 -4.69
CA SER A 108 -1.15 -14.72 -5.98
C SER A 108 -0.15 -15.03 -7.10
N GLY A 109 0.98 -15.65 -6.77
CA GLY A 109 2.07 -15.90 -7.71
C GLY A 109 2.81 -14.63 -8.14
N GLY A 110 3.01 -13.69 -7.20
CA GLY A 110 3.78 -12.47 -7.47
C GLY A 110 2.98 -11.32 -8.08
N ARG A 111 1.69 -11.19 -7.74
CA ARG A 111 0.80 -10.15 -8.29
C ARG A 111 0.49 -9.02 -7.32
N LEU A 112 1.17 -8.97 -6.18
CA LEU A 112 1.01 -7.89 -5.22
C LEU A 112 1.95 -6.73 -5.53
N VAL A 113 1.47 -5.52 -5.31
CA VAL A 113 2.27 -4.30 -5.20
C VAL A 113 1.82 -3.58 -3.94
N VAL A 114 2.76 -3.18 -3.09
CA VAL A 114 2.47 -2.51 -1.82
C VAL A 114 2.60 -1.00 -2.03
N LEU A 115 1.54 -0.23 -1.88
CA LEU A 115 1.64 1.23 -1.78
C LEU A 115 1.70 1.62 -0.30
N ALA A 116 2.91 1.78 0.22
CA ALA A 116 3.18 2.10 1.62
C ALA A 116 2.93 3.59 1.91
N LEU A 117 2.01 3.86 2.83
CA LEU A 117 1.59 5.18 3.24
C LEU A 117 1.94 5.44 4.70
N THR A 118 2.28 6.69 5.02
CA THR A 118 2.56 7.13 6.41
C THR A 118 1.30 7.51 7.18
N GLY A 119 0.17 7.70 6.49
CA GLY A 119 -1.08 8.20 7.07
C GLY A 119 -1.08 9.71 7.33
N TYR A 120 -2.29 10.28 7.39
CA TYR A 120 -2.51 11.72 7.50
C TYR A 120 -3.66 12.15 8.42
N GLN A 121 -4.41 11.20 9.01
CA GLN A 121 -5.58 11.48 9.86
C GLN A 121 -5.24 11.34 11.35
N PRO A 122 -4.96 12.44 12.09
CA PRO A 122 -4.53 12.33 13.50
C PRO A 122 -5.53 11.60 14.38
N TRP A 123 -6.83 11.83 14.16
CA TRP A 123 -7.89 11.20 14.93
C TRP A 123 -7.91 9.67 14.78
N GLU A 124 -7.65 9.15 13.57
CA GLU A 124 -7.65 7.71 13.33
C GLU A 124 -6.43 7.06 14.01
N PHE A 125 -5.27 7.73 13.98
CA PHE A 125 -4.09 7.33 14.74
C PHE A 125 -4.35 7.28 16.25
N GLU A 126 -4.97 8.32 16.81
CA GLU A 126 -5.34 8.36 18.22
C GLU A 126 -6.30 7.21 18.58
N THR A 127 -7.32 6.99 17.76
CA THR A 127 -8.30 5.90 17.92
C THR A 127 -7.64 4.51 17.91
N LEU A 128 -6.60 4.34 17.09
CA LEU A 128 -5.84 3.09 17.00
C LEU A 128 -4.72 2.98 18.06
N GLY A 129 -4.52 4.00 18.89
CA GLY A 129 -3.45 4.02 19.90
C GLY A 129 -2.04 4.17 19.32
N VAL A 130 -1.90 4.73 18.11
CA VAL A 130 -0.64 4.87 17.40
C VAL A 130 -0.14 6.32 17.49
N PRO A 131 1.13 6.57 17.86
CA PRO A 131 1.65 7.93 18.02
C PRO A 131 1.80 8.64 16.67
N PHE A 132 0.84 9.52 16.34
CA PHE A 132 0.81 10.26 15.07
C PHE A 132 2.13 11.00 14.75
N ALA A 133 2.80 11.57 15.75
CA ALA A 133 4.05 12.29 15.56
C ALA A 133 5.21 11.40 15.07
N GLU A 134 5.20 10.11 15.42
CA GLU A 134 6.26 9.16 15.05
C GLU A 134 5.96 8.39 13.77
N ARG A 135 4.74 8.51 13.21
CA ARG A 135 4.24 7.74 12.06
C ARG A 135 5.23 7.61 10.90
N GLY A 136 5.93 8.70 10.56
CA GLY A 136 6.90 8.70 9.46
C GLY A 136 8.13 7.83 9.76
N ARG A 137 8.66 7.91 10.99
CA ARG A 137 9.79 7.08 11.44
C ARG A 137 9.36 5.63 11.62
N MET A 138 8.14 5.38 12.09
CA MET A 138 7.56 4.04 12.16
C MET A 138 7.46 3.42 10.77
N THR A 139 6.97 4.16 9.77
CA THR A 139 6.92 3.67 8.38
C THR A 139 8.30 3.36 7.83
N ASP A 140 9.29 4.23 8.07
CA ASP A 140 10.68 4.00 7.63
C ASP A 140 11.21 2.69 8.21
N GLU A 141 11.13 2.53 9.54
CA GLU A 141 11.64 1.36 10.25
C GLU A 141 10.89 0.07 9.89
N PHE A 142 9.56 0.13 9.75
CA PHE A 142 8.76 -1.03 9.38
C PHE A 142 9.07 -1.50 7.96
N VAL A 143 9.30 -0.59 7.01
CA VAL A 143 9.70 -0.97 5.65
C VAL A 143 11.05 -1.69 5.66
N ASP A 144 12.02 -1.17 6.43
CA ASP A 144 13.35 -1.77 6.55
C ASP A 144 13.25 -3.17 7.19
N ALA A 145 12.49 -3.30 8.28
CA ALA A 145 12.26 -4.56 8.99
C ALA A 145 11.49 -5.58 8.13
N MET A 146 10.48 -5.15 7.37
CA MET A 146 9.73 -6.01 6.45
C MET A 146 10.62 -6.57 5.35
N ARG A 147 11.50 -5.75 4.75
CA ARG A 147 12.47 -6.22 3.75
C ARG A 147 13.35 -7.31 4.33
N VAL A 148 13.91 -7.11 5.53
CA VAL A 148 14.70 -8.12 6.26
C VAL A 148 13.92 -9.43 6.46
N LEU A 149 12.66 -9.35 6.92
CA LEU A 149 11.78 -10.53 7.06
C LEU A 149 11.56 -11.27 5.74
N TRP A 150 11.45 -10.55 4.62
CA TRP A 150 11.14 -11.13 3.31
C TRP A 150 12.36 -11.70 2.57
N THR A 151 13.57 -11.23 2.87
CA THR A 151 14.76 -11.61 2.10
C THR A 151 15.73 -12.51 2.86
N GLU A 152 15.76 -12.46 4.19
CA GLU A 152 16.73 -13.23 4.97
C GLU A 152 16.19 -14.60 5.42
N HIS A 153 17.06 -15.61 5.45
CA HIS A 153 16.68 -16.95 5.89
C HIS A 153 16.43 -17.03 7.41
N ARG A 154 17.27 -16.35 8.21
CA ARG A 154 17.07 -16.17 9.66
C ARG A 154 17.13 -14.68 10.00
N PRO A 155 16.03 -13.93 9.80
CA PRO A 155 16.03 -12.48 9.93
C PRO A 155 16.32 -12.03 11.37
N THR A 156 17.16 -11.01 11.51
CA THR A 156 17.36 -10.27 12.77
C THR A 156 17.24 -8.77 12.50
N PHE A 157 16.50 -8.06 13.33
CA PHE A 157 16.33 -6.60 13.23
C PHE A 157 16.12 -6.00 14.61
N HIS A 158 16.83 -4.91 14.91
CA HIS A 158 16.74 -4.21 16.20
C HIS A 158 16.43 -2.74 15.97
N GLY A 159 15.14 -2.41 15.92
CA GLY A 159 14.63 -1.05 15.78
C GLY A 159 14.04 -0.50 17.09
N ARG A 160 13.55 0.73 17.02
CA ARG A 160 12.88 1.41 18.13
C ARG A 160 11.42 0.96 18.28
N PHE A 161 10.76 0.67 17.18
CA PHE A 161 9.33 0.34 17.08
C PHE A 161 9.09 -1.15 16.85
N VAL A 162 10.03 -1.85 16.21
CA VAL A 162 9.98 -3.30 16.01
C VAL A 162 11.36 -3.91 16.24
N SER A 163 11.40 -5.07 16.91
CA SER A 163 12.63 -5.85 17.07
C SER A 163 12.29 -7.34 17.03
N PHE A 164 13.14 -8.13 16.38
CA PHE A 164 13.11 -9.59 16.35
C PHE A 164 14.53 -10.13 16.13
N ASP A 165 14.80 -11.36 16.58
CA ASP A 165 16.12 -11.96 16.52
C ASP A 165 16.03 -13.44 16.15
N ASP A 166 16.80 -13.84 15.15
CA ASP A 166 17.02 -15.22 14.72
C ASP A 166 15.72 -16.01 14.43
N VAL A 167 14.74 -15.33 13.81
CA VAL A 167 13.39 -15.88 13.60
C VAL A 167 13.28 -16.71 12.32
N VAL A 168 12.21 -17.50 12.20
CA VAL A 168 11.80 -18.13 10.94
C VAL A 168 10.57 -17.42 10.41
N PHE A 169 10.66 -16.92 9.18
CA PHE A 169 9.57 -16.21 8.54
C PHE A 169 9.26 -16.84 7.18
N GLU A 170 8.17 -17.61 7.11
CA GLU A 170 7.65 -18.25 5.89
C GLU A 170 6.12 -18.07 5.76
N PRO A 171 5.54 -18.04 4.55
CA PRO A 171 6.25 -18.03 3.26
C PRO A 171 6.99 -16.72 3.01
N LYS A 172 8.08 -16.76 2.24
CA LYS A 172 8.64 -15.56 1.58
C LYS A 172 7.73 -15.11 0.43
N PRO A 173 7.74 -13.81 0.07
CA PRO A 173 7.15 -13.36 -1.18
C PRO A 173 7.76 -14.11 -2.37
N VAL A 174 7.01 -14.28 -3.46
CA VAL A 174 7.52 -14.81 -4.73
C VAL A 174 8.35 -13.75 -5.46
N GLN A 175 7.95 -12.48 -5.34
CA GLN A 175 8.72 -11.36 -5.89
C GLN A 175 9.90 -11.02 -4.96
N HIS A 176 11.10 -10.90 -5.53
CA HIS A 176 12.32 -10.56 -4.80
C HIS A 176 13.03 -9.36 -5.45
N PRO A 177 12.95 -8.15 -4.87
CA PRO A 177 12.15 -7.78 -3.69
C PRO A 177 10.64 -7.72 -3.99
N LEU A 178 9.81 -7.81 -2.94
CA LEU A 178 8.38 -7.50 -3.04
C LEU A 178 8.22 -5.98 -3.33
N PRO A 179 7.56 -5.56 -4.42
CA PRO A 179 7.51 -4.15 -4.79
C PRO A 179 6.80 -3.29 -3.76
N ILE A 180 7.51 -2.29 -3.23
CA ILE A 180 6.99 -1.21 -2.39
C ILE A 180 7.02 0.10 -3.17
N TRP A 181 5.85 0.61 -3.50
CA TRP A 181 5.65 1.96 -3.98
C TRP A 181 5.37 2.90 -2.81
N MET A 182 5.76 4.16 -2.97
CA MET A 182 5.55 5.19 -1.96
C MET A 182 5.04 6.47 -2.60
N GLY A 183 4.25 7.22 -1.83
CA GLY A 183 3.66 8.48 -2.28
C GLY A 183 4.11 9.67 -1.44
N GLY A 184 3.51 10.82 -1.75
CA GLY A 184 3.69 12.06 -1.01
C GLY A 184 4.53 13.09 -1.77
N ARG A 185 4.37 14.33 -1.32
CA ARG A 185 4.90 15.53 -2.01
C ARG A 185 5.81 16.39 -1.14
N THR A 186 5.96 16.07 0.14
CA THR A 186 6.87 16.80 1.03
C THR A 186 8.29 16.33 0.78
N ARG A 187 9.29 17.17 1.10
CA ARG A 187 10.72 16.79 0.97
C ARG A 187 11.04 15.48 1.68
N ARG A 188 10.49 15.28 2.88
CA ARG A 188 10.66 14.05 3.67
C ARG A 188 9.92 12.84 3.08
N ALA A 189 8.81 13.05 2.37
CA ALA A 189 8.16 11.96 1.65
C ALA A 189 8.97 11.54 0.43
N LEU A 190 9.47 12.50 -0.36
CA LEU A 190 10.30 12.23 -1.53
C LEU A 190 11.65 11.60 -1.14
N GLN A 191 12.25 12.02 -0.02
CA GLN A 191 13.45 11.36 0.51
C GLN A 191 13.19 9.88 0.82
N ARG A 192 12.07 9.57 1.49
CA ARG A 192 11.68 8.19 1.79
C ARG A 192 11.46 7.36 0.51
N VAL A 193 10.82 7.96 -0.50
CA VAL A 193 10.67 7.34 -1.82
C VAL A 193 12.03 7.00 -2.41
N ALA A 194 12.99 7.95 -2.40
CA ALA A 194 14.32 7.72 -2.95
C ALA A 194 15.15 6.69 -2.17
N GLU A 195 14.97 6.58 -0.85
CA GLU A 195 15.74 5.66 0.00
C GLU A 195 15.13 4.25 0.10
N ARG A 196 13.80 4.10 -0.06
CA ARG A 196 13.10 2.85 0.28
C ARG A 196 12.03 2.41 -0.74
N GLY A 197 11.64 3.29 -1.66
CA GLY A 197 10.57 3.05 -2.61
C GLY A 197 11.09 2.57 -3.96
N ASP A 198 10.44 1.58 -4.53
CA ASP A 198 10.72 1.08 -5.89
C ASP A 198 9.98 1.90 -6.97
N ALA A 199 9.00 2.71 -6.56
CA ALA A 199 8.34 3.70 -7.41
C ALA A 199 7.76 4.86 -6.60
N TRP A 200 7.59 6.00 -7.28
CA TRP A 200 6.89 7.17 -6.76
C TRP A 200 5.47 7.28 -7.30
N ILE A 201 4.49 7.47 -6.42
CA ILE A 201 3.10 7.75 -6.78
C ILE A 201 2.78 9.23 -6.52
N ALA A 202 2.61 9.99 -7.61
CA ALA A 202 2.27 11.41 -7.60
C ALA A 202 0.79 11.70 -7.25
N TYR A 203 0.24 11.04 -6.23
CA TYR A 203 -1.16 11.19 -5.84
C TYR A 203 -1.43 12.61 -5.31
N SER A 204 -2.53 13.21 -5.77
CA SER A 204 -2.93 14.58 -5.43
C SER A 204 -1.79 15.60 -5.60
N THR A 205 -0.89 15.40 -6.57
CA THR A 205 0.22 16.31 -6.84
C THR A 205 -0.15 17.20 -8.03
N PRO A 206 -0.12 18.54 -7.90
CA PRO A 206 -0.36 19.43 -9.02
C PRO A 206 0.58 19.11 -10.19
N ARG A 207 0.05 19.06 -11.41
CA ARG A 207 0.84 18.72 -12.62
C ARG A 207 2.08 19.60 -12.76
N ALA A 208 1.99 20.87 -12.39
CA ALA A 208 3.09 21.83 -12.46
C ALA A 208 4.27 21.49 -11.54
N ASP A 209 4.01 20.78 -10.43
CA ASP A 209 5.03 20.46 -9.42
C ASP A 209 5.77 19.15 -9.75
N VAL A 210 5.16 18.28 -10.57
CA VAL A 210 5.69 16.95 -10.90
C VAL A 210 7.13 17.01 -11.45
N PRO A 211 7.49 17.88 -12.43
CA PRO A 211 8.85 17.92 -12.95
C PRO A 211 9.91 18.17 -11.87
N ALA A 212 9.70 19.16 -11.00
CA ALA A 212 10.66 19.49 -9.94
C ALA A 212 10.81 18.36 -8.90
N MET A 213 9.73 17.62 -8.62
CA MET A 213 9.79 16.45 -7.74
C MET A 213 10.50 15.27 -8.39
N LEU A 214 10.30 15.04 -9.70
CA LEU A 214 11.04 14.05 -10.46
C LEU A 214 12.53 14.39 -10.52
N ASP A 215 12.88 15.65 -10.78
CA ASP A 215 14.27 16.12 -10.76
C ASP A 215 14.93 15.86 -9.41
N TYR A 216 14.22 16.14 -8.31
CA TYR A 216 14.72 15.81 -6.98
C TYR A 216 14.97 14.31 -6.79
N LEU A 217 14.01 13.47 -7.19
CA LEU A 217 14.16 12.02 -7.06
C LEU A 217 15.34 11.53 -7.91
N TRP A 218 15.41 11.88 -9.19
CA TRP A 218 16.46 11.45 -10.11
C TRP A 218 17.86 11.92 -9.72
N THR A 219 17.98 13.03 -9.01
CA THR A 219 19.27 13.54 -8.52
C THR A 219 19.62 13.07 -7.11
N HIS A 220 18.73 12.31 -6.46
CA HIS A 220 18.96 11.82 -5.10
C HIS A 220 20.03 10.72 -5.10
N PRO A 221 21.08 10.80 -4.26
CA PRO A 221 22.17 9.81 -4.24
C PRO A 221 21.70 8.36 -4.04
N ALA A 222 20.72 8.16 -3.15
CA ALA A 222 20.20 6.82 -2.83
C ALA A 222 19.64 6.04 -4.05
N LEU A 223 19.16 6.73 -5.10
CA LEU A 223 18.70 6.05 -6.33
C LEU A 223 19.84 5.49 -7.18
N HIS A 224 21.06 6.02 -7.03
CA HIS A 224 22.25 5.59 -7.79
C HIS A 224 23.15 4.63 -7.00
N GLU A 225 22.86 4.47 -5.71
CA GLU A 225 23.60 3.59 -4.79
C GLU A 225 22.94 2.21 -4.62
N SER A 226 21.79 1.96 -5.27
CA SER A 226 21.15 0.64 -5.27
C SER A 226 21.90 -0.31 -6.23
N PRO A 227 22.43 -1.46 -5.75
CA PRO A 227 23.17 -2.43 -6.56
C PRO A 227 22.30 -3.16 -7.59
#